data_AF-A0A242ND09-F1
#
_entry.id   AF-A0A242ND09-F1
#
_cell.length_a   1.000
_cell.length_b   1.000
_cell.length_c   1.000
_cell.angle_alpha   90.00
_cell.angle_beta   90.00
_cell.angle_gamma   90.00
#
_symmetry.space_group_name_H-M   'P 1'
#
loop_
_entity.id
_entity.type
_entity.pdbx_description
1 polymer ?
#
loop_
_entity_poly.entity_id
_entity_poly.type
_entity_poly.pdbx_seq_one_letter_code
_entity_poly.pdbx_strand_id
1 'polypeptide(L)'
;MGQLNLKSTVRPKKYRSYRGETGKTAANYLKRDFKSSRPNEKWVTDVTEFKVNEQKIYLSPIIDLYNQEVIAYKVAKNARLTLVTDMLQKGISRLKQYEKPLLHSDQGWQYRNHHYQKLLANND
;
A
#
# COMPACT_ATOMS: atom_id res chain seq x y z
N MET A 1 -28.39 -16.05 24.25
CA MET A 1 -28.96 -15.08 23.29
C MET A 1 -29.89 -15.69 22.24
N GLY A 2 -29.86 -17.01 21.96
CA GLY A 2 -30.80 -17.63 21.00
C GLY A 2 -32.18 -18.03 21.57
N GLN A 3 -32.33 -18.10 22.89
CA GLN A 3 -33.53 -18.65 23.55
C GLN A 3 -34.61 -17.59 23.88
N LEU A 4 -34.25 -16.31 23.88
CA LEU A 4 -35.13 -15.21 24.34
C LEU A 4 -35.53 -14.22 23.22
N ASN A 5 -35.17 -14.49 21.96
CA ASN A 5 -35.45 -13.60 20.82
C ASN A 5 -35.00 -12.14 20.99
N LEU A 6 -34.06 -11.88 21.90
CA LEU A 6 -33.56 -10.54 22.20
C LEU A 6 -32.64 -10.08 21.06
N LYS A 7 -33.05 -9.02 20.36
CA LYS A 7 -32.24 -8.35 19.34
C LYS A 7 -31.53 -7.14 19.95
N SER A 8 -30.23 -7.04 19.74
CA SER A 8 -29.48 -5.81 20.06
C SER A 8 -30.04 -4.64 19.24
N THR A 9 -30.45 -3.57 19.92
CA THR A 9 -30.90 -2.32 19.27
C THR A 9 -29.73 -1.52 18.70
N VAL A 10 -28.50 -1.85 19.07
CA VAL A 10 -27.29 -1.19 18.60
C VAL A 10 -26.79 -1.88 17.32
N ARG A 11 -26.69 -1.14 16.21
CA ARG A 11 -26.04 -1.63 14.99
C ARG A 11 -24.57 -1.98 15.30
N PRO A 12 -24.09 -3.17 14.92
CA PRO A 12 -22.67 -3.49 15.01
C PRO A 12 -21.85 -2.43 14.25
N LYS A 13 -20.98 -1.71 14.96
CA LYS A 13 -20.05 -0.79 14.30
C LYS A 13 -19.09 -1.62 13.45
N LYS A 14 -19.05 -1.33 12.15
CA LYS A 14 -18.03 -1.90 11.25
C LYS A 14 -16.66 -1.42 11.70
N TYR A 15 -15.70 -2.33 11.84
CA TYR A 15 -14.33 -2.01 12.25
C TYR A 15 -13.73 -0.95 11.32
N ARG A 16 -13.08 0.07 11.91
CA ARG A 16 -12.38 1.15 11.19
C ARG A 16 -10.94 1.20 11.67
N SER A 17 -9.99 0.82 10.82
CA SER A 17 -8.55 0.90 11.10
C SER A 17 -8.01 2.33 11.09
N TYR A 18 -8.72 3.26 10.44
CA TYR A 18 -8.36 4.67 10.37
C TYR A 18 -8.56 5.34 11.74
N ARG A 19 -7.44 5.68 12.40
CA ARG A 19 -7.39 6.31 13.73
C ARG A 19 -7.26 7.85 13.71
N GLY A 20 -7.42 8.50 12.55
CA GLY A 20 -7.20 9.94 12.38
C GLY A 20 -5.87 10.26 11.69
N GLU A 21 -5.47 11.54 11.68
CA GLU A 21 -4.16 11.97 11.22
C GLU A 21 -3.07 11.60 12.23
N THR A 22 -2.76 10.31 12.33
CA THR A 22 -1.60 9.83 13.08
C THR A 22 -0.46 9.55 12.10
N GLY A 23 0.59 10.36 12.15
CA GLY A 23 1.81 10.21 11.34
C GLY A 23 2.20 11.49 10.59
N LYS A 24 3.43 11.54 10.05
CA LYS A 24 3.87 12.61 9.15
C LYS A 24 3.23 12.40 7.78
N THR A 25 2.50 13.40 7.28
CA THR A 25 2.01 13.41 5.90
C THR A 25 3.17 13.70 4.95
N ALA A 26 3.45 12.78 4.03
CA ALA A 26 4.43 13.00 2.97
C ALA A 26 3.89 14.02 1.94
N ALA A 27 4.76 14.86 1.40
CA ALA A 27 4.36 15.82 0.37
C ALA A 27 3.90 15.09 -0.90
N ASN A 28 2.84 15.62 -1.54
CA ASN A 28 2.37 15.07 -2.81
C ASN A 28 3.22 15.61 -3.97
N TYR A 29 4.31 14.90 -4.28
CA TYR A 29 5.19 15.24 -5.40
C TYR A 29 4.57 14.90 -6.76
N LEU A 30 3.77 13.84 -6.85
CA LEU A 30 3.17 13.40 -8.11
C LEU A 30 2.16 14.40 -8.67
N LYS A 31 1.38 15.07 -7.81
CA LYS A 31 0.38 16.09 -8.19
C LYS A 31 -0.57 15.66 -9.33
N ARG A 32 -0.92 14.37 -9.38
CA ARG A 32 -1.72 13.74 -10.46
C ARG A 32 -1.07 13.78 -11.85
N ASP A 33 0.21 14.10 -11.94
CA ASP A 33 0.99 13.96 -13.17
C ASP A 33 1.45 12.51 -13.34
N PHE A 34 0.55 11.70 -13.91
CA PHE A 34 0.80 10.30 -14.18
C PHE A 34 1.61 10.04 -15.45
N LYS A 35 2.07 11.07 -16.16
CA LYS A 35 2.89 10.89 -17.36
C LYS A 35 4.33 10.61 -16.95
N SER A 36 4.93 9.59 -17.56
CA SER A 36 6.35 9.28 -17.41
C SER A 36 7.00 9.28 -18.79
N SER A 37 8.22 9.80 -18.90
CA SER A 37 8.94 9.87 -20.18
C SER A 37 9.82 8.65 -20.43
N ARG A 38 10.22 7.95 -19.35
CA ARG A 38 11.14 6.81 -19.36
C ARG A 38 10.75 5.79 -18.28
N PRO A 39 11.18 4.52 -18.41
CA PRO A 39 11.07 3.56 -17.33
C PRO A 39 11.73 4.05 -16.04
N ASN A 40 11.22 3.61 -14.89
CA ASN A 40 11.76 3.89 -13.56
C ASN A 40 11.86 5.39 -13.20
N GLU A 41 11.02 6.24 -13.79
CA GLU A 41 10.91 7.65 -13.42
C GLU A 41 9.84 7.86 -12.34
N LYS A 42 8.68 7.19 -12.49
CA LYS A 42 7.55 7.30 -11.57
C LYS A 42 6.89 5.94 -11.36
N TRP A 43 6.80 5.55 -10.11
CA TRP A 43 6.14 4.33 -9.68
C TRP A 43 4.91 4.65 -8.84
N VAL A 44 3.89 3.80 -8.93
CA VAL A 44 2.71 3.86 -8.07
C VAL A 44 2.52 2.55 -7.32
N THR A 45 2.04 2.63 -6.08
CA THR A 45 1.69 1.46 -5.26
C THR A 45 0.37 1.68 -4.54
N ASP A 46 -0.37 0.59 -4.34
CA ASP A 46 -1.60 0.56 -3.56
C ASP A 46 -1.71 -0.77 -2.78
N VAL A 47 -2.62 -0.85 -1.80
CA VAL A 47 -3.03 -2.12 -1.18
C VAL A 47 -4.49 -2.38 -1.53
N THR A 48 -4.72 -3.40 -2.34
CA THR A 48 -6.07 -3.83 -2.73
C THR A 48 -6.50 -5.11 -2.01
N GLU A 49 -7.75 -5.15 -1.54
CA GLU A 49 -8.39 -6.32 -0.92
C GLU A 49 -9.34 -6.98 -1.92
N PHE A 50 -9.23 -8.29 -2.11
CA PHE A 50 -10.19 -9.09 -2.87
C PHE A 50 -10.50 -10.42 -2.16
N LYS A 51 -11.61 -11.05 -2.54
CA LYS A 51 -12.13 -12.27 -1.91
C LYS A 51 -11.92 -13.46 -2.86
N VAL A 52 -11.30 -14.53 -2.35
CA VAL A 52 -11.10 -15.81 -3.07
C VAL A 52 -11.61 -16.92 -2.16
N ASN A 53 -12.59 -17.72 -2.62
CA ASN A 53 -13.17 -18.82 -1.85
C ASN A 53 -13.49 -18.45 -0.40
N GLU A 54 -14.20 -17.34 -0.24
CA GLU A 54 -14.57 -16.77 1.06
C GLU A 54 -13.46 -16.17 1.93
N GLN A 55 -12.20 -16.33 1.51
CA GLN A 55 -11.05 -15.78 2.19
C GLN A 55 -10.67 -14.41 1.64
N LYS A 56 -10.38 -13.46 2.54
CA LYS A 56 -9.78 -12.17 2.18
C LYS A 56 -8.31 -12.35 1.80
N ILE A 57 -7.95 -11.77 0.67
CA ILE A 57 -6.60 -11.72 0.14
C ILE A 57 -6.26 -10.25 -0.13
N TYR A 58 -5.02 -9.88 0.17
CA TYR A 58 -4.47 -8.55 -0.03
C TYR A 58 -3.33 -8.61 -1.03
N LEU A 59 -3.34 -7.70 -1.99
CA LEU A 59 -2.28 -7.50 -2.98
C LEU A 59 -1.69 -6.11 -2.80
N SER A 60 -0.37 -6.05 -2.80
CA SER A 60 0.37 -4.79 -2.92
C SER A 60 1.25 -4.89 -4.16
N PRO A 61 0.97 -4.12 -5.23
CA PRO A 61 1.83 -4.03 -6.41
C PRO A 61 2.59 -2.68 -6.45
N ILE A 62 3.78 -2.69 -7.05
CA ILE A 62 4.42 -1.50 -7.63
C ILE A 62 4.25 -1.58 -9.14
N ILE A 63 3.74 -0.51 -9.72
CA ILE A 63 3.54 -0.34 -11.17
C ILE A 63 4.38 0.83 -11.66
N ASP A 64 5.10 0.64 -12.76
CA ASP A 64 5.78 1.72 -13.47
C ASP A 64 4.79 2.48 -14.36
N LEU A 65 4.69 3.80 -14.18
CA LEU A 65 3.78 4.64 -14.95
C LEU A 65 4.19 4.85 -16.41
N TYR A 66 5.39 4.44 -16.82
CA TYR A 66 5.82 4.53 -18.21
C TYR A 66 5.15 3.49 -19.10
N ASN A 67 5.25 2.22 -18.72
CA ASN A 67 4.79 1.08 -19.53
C ASN A 67 3.70 0.24 -18.82
N GLN A 68 3.26 0.65 -17.62
CA GLN A 68 2.30 -0.08 -16.79
C GLN A 68 2.78 -1.46 -16.35
N GLU A 69 4.10 -1.70 -16.37
CA GLU A 69 4.69 -2.95 -15.93
C GLU A 69 4.58 -3.10 -14.41
N VAL A 70 4.24 -4.32 -13.96
CA VAL A 70 4.29 -4.68 -12.55
C VAL A 70 5.74 -4.97 -12.17
N ILE A 71 6.41 -3.98 -11.60
CA ILE A 71 7.80 -4.10 -11.16
C ILE A 71 7.91 -5.13 -10.04
N ALA A 72 7.05 -5.05 -9.03
CA ALA A 72 7.03 -5.98 -7.91
C ALA A 72 5.61 -6.14 -7.37
N TYR A 73 5.35 -7.26 -6.73
CA TYR A 73 4.11 -7.44 -5.99
C TYR A 73 4.29 -8.42 -4.84
N LYS A 74 3.40 -8.32 -3.86
CA LYS A 74 3.22 -9.31 -2.80
C LYS A 74 1.75 -9.56 -2.54
N VAL A 75 1.43 -10.83 -2.29
CA VAL A 75 0.09 -11.28 -1.92
C VAL A 75 0.13 -11.87 -0.52
N ALA A 76 -0.85 -11.56 0.31
CA ALA A 76 -0.98 -12.12 1.65
C ALA A 76 -2.44 -12.29 2.07
N LYS A 77 -2.69 -13.16 3.05
CA LYS A 77 -4.01 -13.36 3.68
C LYS A 77 -4.37 -12.27 4.71
N ASN A 78 -3.45 -11.34 4.97
CA ASN A 78 -3.63 -10.22 5.90
C ASN A 78 -2.87 -8.98 5.43
N ALA A 79 -3.36 -7.80 5.79
CA ALA A 79 -2.77 -6.51 5.45
C ALA A 79 -1.69 -6.07 6.47
N ARG A 80 -0.73 -6.95 6.81
CA ARG A 80 0.39 -6.59 7.70
C ARG A 80 1.36 -5.62 7.02
N LEU A 81 2.17 -4.91 7.81
CA LEU A 81 3.20 -4.01 7.28
C LEU A 81 4.17 -4.74 6.33
N THR A 82 4.46 -6.02 6.62
CA THR A 82 5.31 -6.87 5.77
C THR A 82 4.75 -7.06 4.35
N LEU A 83 3.47 -6.80 4.11
CA LEU A 83 2.91 -6.80 2.76
C LEU A 83 3.57 -5.72 1.89
N VAL A 84 3.72 -4.51 2.41
CA VAL A 84 4.27 -3.38 1.65
C VAL A 84 5.79 -3.29 1.73
N THR A 85 6.41 -3.66 2.87
CA THR A 85 7.87 -3.53 3.03
C THR A 85 8.62 -4.54 2.18
N ASP A 86 8.19 -5.80 2.18
CA ASP A 86 8.86 -6.86 1.41
C ASP A 86 8.63 -6.64 -0.09
N MET A 87 7.46 -6.10 -0.45
CA MET A 87 7.14 -5.69 -1.80
C MET A 87 8.05 -4.55 -2.26
N LEU A 88 8.22 -3.50 -1.43
CA LEU A 88 9.09 -2.37 -1.71
C LEU A 88 10.55 -2.81 -1.86
N GLN A 89 11.06 -3.64 -0.94
CA GLN A 89 12.42 -4.21 -1.04
C GLN A 89 12.63 -4.97 -2.35
N LYS A 90 11.65 -5.79 -2.77
CA LYS A 90 11.69 -6.53 -4.03
C LYS A 90 11.62 -5.63 -5.27
N GLY A 91 10.99 -4.46 -5.16
CA GLY A 91 11.00 -3.43 -6.21
C GLY A 91 12.36 -2.76 -6.31
N ILE A 92 12.88 -2.27 -5.19
CA ILE A 92 14.17 -1.58 -5.10
C ILE A 92 15.31 -2.49 -5.56
N SER A 93 15.30 -3.78 -5.22
CA SER A 93 16.35 -4.72 -5.62
C SER A 93 16.46 -4.95 -7.13
N ARG A 94 15.50 -4.46 -7.93
CA ARG A 94 15.55 -4.51 -9.40
C ARG A 94 16.11 -3.23 -10.03
N LEU A 95 16.20 -2.15 -9.26
CA LEU A 95 16.73 -0.88 -9.74
C LEU A 95 18.24 -1.01 -9.97
N LYS A 96 18.69 -0.38 -11.04
CA LYS A 96 20.11 -0.08 -11.22
C LYS A 96 20.51 1.06 -10.29
N GLN A 97 21.80 1.15 -9.98
CA GLN A 97 22.35 2.13 -9.03
C GLN A 97 21.98 3.60 -9.32
N TYR A 98 21.75 3.94 -10.60
CA TYR A 98 21.40 5.30 -11.02
C TYR A 98 19.89 5.55 -11.13
N GLU A 99 19.05 4.53 -10.97
CA GLU A 99 17.60 4.66 -11.09
C GLU A 99 16.99 5.00 -9.73
N LYS A 100 16.24 6.10 -9.68
CA LYS A 100 15.61 6.62 -8.47
C LYS A 100 14.17 7.07 -8.79
N PRO A 101 13.23 6.13 -8.96
CA PRO A 101 11.86 6.45 -9.30
C PRO A 101 11.18 7.23 -8.17
N LEU A 102 10.37 8.21 -8.54
CA LEU A 102 9.40 8.77 -7.61
C LEU A 102 8.34 7.72 -7.28
N LEU A 103 8.30 7.23 -6.04
CA LEU A 103 7.25 6.32 -5.58
C LEU A 103 6.07 7.10 -5.00
N HIS A 104 4.88 6.89 -5.56
CA HIS A 104 3.64 7.45 -5.05
C HIS A 104 2.73 6.37 -4.45
N SER A 105 2.20 6.65 -3.27
CA SER A 105 1.20 5.80 -2.59
C SER A 105 0.05 6.65 -2.08
N ASP A 106 -1.03 5.99 -1.64
CA ASP A 106 -2.01 6.64 -0.79
C ASP A 106 -1.40 6.98 0.59
N GLN A 107 -2.22 7.58 1.45
CA GLN A 107 -1.84 7.97 2.81
C GLN A 107 -2.28 6.94 3.86
N GLY A 108 -2.40 5.67 3.47
CA GLY A 108 -2.71 4.56 4.36
C GLY A 108 -1.69 4.39 5.49
N TRP A 109 -2.10 3.72 6.57
CA TRP A 109 -1.26 3.55 7.76
C TRP A 109 0.05 2.79 7.46
N GLN A 110 0.03 1.88 6.48
CA GLN A 110 1.18 1.11 6.05
C GLN A 110 2.27 2.04 5.50
N TYR A 111 1.88 2.99 4.64
CA TYR A 111 2.79 3.94 4.01
C TYR A 111 3.23 5.05 4.97
N ARG A 112 2.38 5.44 5.92
CA ARG A 112 2.75 6.36 7.01
C ARG A 112 3.61 5.73 8.10
N ASN A 113 3.80 4.41 8.08
CA ASN A 113 4.59 3.72 9.09
C ASN A 113 6.05 4.16 9.04
N HIS A 114 6.63 4.46 10.21
CA HIS A 114 8.00 4.92 10.32
C HIS A 114 9.04 3.93 9.75
N HIS A 115 8.82 2.62 9.88
CA HIS A 115 9.72 1.64 9.30
C HIS A 115 9.66 1.65 7.77
N TYR A 116 8.47 1.79 7.18
CA TYR A 116 8.32 1.95 5.73
C TYR A 116 9.00 3.23 5.23
N GLN A 117 8.77 4.36 5.91
CA GLN A 117 9.39 5.65 5.57
C GLN A 117 10.93 5.60 5.67
N LYS A 118 11.48 4.93 6.70
CA LYS A 118 12.92 4.69 6.80
C LYS A 118 13.46 3.84 5.67
N LEU A 119 12.72 2.79 5.28
CA LEU A 119 13.13 1.94 4.18
C LEU A 119 13.16 2.69 2.85
N LEU A 120 12.21 3.59 2.63
CA LEU A 120 12.19 4.45 1.45
C LEU A 120 13.36 5.45 1.46
N ALA A 121 13.55 6.18 2.57
CA ALA A 121 14.60 7.21 2.68
C ALA A 121 16.04 6.66 2.63
N ASN A 122 16.26 5.42 3.07
CA ASN A 122 17.59 4.79 3.00
C ASN A 122 17.99 4.36 1.58
N ASN A 123 17.09 4.49 0.59
CA ASN A 123 17.34 4.17 -0.81
C ASN A 123 17.26 5.39 -1.74
N ASP A 124 17.15 6.60 -1.17
CA ASP A 124 17.23 7.88 -1.89
C ASP A 124 18.67 8.29 -2.24
#